data_AF-A0A7S1KIM5-F1
#
_entry.id   AF-A0A7S1KIM5-F1
#
_cell.length_a   1.000
_cell.length_b   1.000
_cell.length_c   1.000
_cell.angle_alpha   90.00
_cell.angle_beta   90.00
_cell.angle_gamma   90.00
#
_symmetry.space_group_name_H-M   'P 1'
#
loop_
_entity.id
_entity.type
_entity.pdbx_description
1 polymer ?
#
loop_
_entity_poly.entity_id
_entity_poly.type
_entity_poly.pdbx_seq_one_letter_code
_entity_poly.pdbx_strand_id
1 'polypeptide(L)'
;GQPVRDVYMRRKPLFKEVSTYEFCPPVKADDKAVEQAFCTFTRHVVSPPSPVLEGSTFLSLTSPDLTTAGINLADMAKDVDALELRVDLLADPSTLPHQIFHIRSQTSRPIVLTVRSRGEGGRFDGDDTAMAALLCEGVRCGVEFVDVEKRLPSSLIDTVVRSKPRRTRLILSQHFISPGVPP
;
A
#
# COMPACT_ATOMS: atom_id res chain seq x y z
N GLY A 1 26.88 26.91 -11.99
CA GLY A 1 25.92 25.81 -12.22
C GLY A 1 24.64 26.10 -11.45
N GLN A 2 23.49 25.56 -11.87
CA GLN A 2 22.25 25.65 -11.06
C GLN A 2 22.41 24.90 -9.72
N PRO A 3 21.76 25.35 -8.62
CA PRO A 3 21.77 24.62 -7.35
C PRO A 3 21.18 23.21 -7.48
N VAL A 4 21.78 22.23 -6.79
CA VAL A 4 21.35 20.81 -6.84
C VAL A 4 19.88 20.63 -6.46
N ARG A 5 19.41 21.39 -5.47
CA ARG A 5 18.00 21.37 -5.01
C ARG A 5 17.03 21.77 -6.13
N ASP A 6 17.36 22.80 -6.90
CA ASP A 6 16.48 23.31 -7.96
C ASP A 6 16.43 22.34 -9.14
N VAL A 7 17.57 21.72 -9.45
CA VAL A 7 17.64 20.64 -10.44
C VAL A 7 16.78 19.45 -10.01
N TYR A 8 16.87 19.04 -8.74
CA TYR A 8 16.06 17.95 -8.20
C TYR A 8 14.56 18.25 -8.24
N MET A 9 14.13 19.41 -7.74
CA MET A 9 12.71 19.78 -7.71
C MET A 9 12.10 19.83 -9.11
N ARG A 10 12.85 20.35 -10.10
CA ARG A 10 12.41 20.35 -11.50
C ARG A 10 12.27 18.94 -12.07
N ARG A 11 13.15 18.00 -11.68
CA ARG A 11 13.18 16.63 -12.22
C ARG A 11 12.30 15.64 -11.46
N LYS A 12 11.95 15.92 -10.20
CA LYS A 12 11.09 15.06 -9.36
C LYS A 12 9.79 14.59 -10.07
N PRO A 13 8.99 15.46 -10.71
CA PRO A 13 7.79 14.99 -11.42
C PRO A 13 8.12 14.07 -12.60
N LEU A 14 9.22 14.33 -13.31
CA LEU A 14 9.67 13.50 -14.43
C LEU A 14 10.10 12.11 -13.95
N PHE A 15 10.81 12.03 -12.82
CA PHE A 15 11.15 10.73 -12.21
C PHE A 15 9.89 9.96 -11.83
N LYS A 16 8.88 10.62 -11.25
CA LYS A 16 7.61 9.98 -10.90
C LYS A 16 6.85 9.48 -12.13
N GLU A 17 6.90 10.21 -13.24
CA GLU A 17 6.24 9.84 -14.50
C GLU A 17 6.86 8.59 -15.15
N VAL A 18 8.18 8.46 -15.10
CA VAL A 18 8.89 7.35 -15.77
C VAL A 18 9.18 6.16 -14.85
N SER A 19 8.94 6.27 -13.55
CA SER A 19 9.20 5.19 -12.59
C SER A 19 8.02 4.24 -12.49
N THR A 20 8.28 2.94 -12.66
CA THR A 20 7.30 1.90 -12.38
C THR A 20 7.11 1.66 -10.89
N TYR A 21 8.22 1.68 -10.15
CA TYR A 21 8.23 1.46 -8.71
C TYR A 21 9.07 2.51 -7.99
N GLU A 22 8.76 2.72 -6.72
CA GLU A 22 9.50 3.58 -5.80
C GLU A 22 9.74 2.85 -4.48
N PHE A 23 11.00 2.83 -4.05
CA PHE A 23 11.41 2.35 -2.75
C PHE A 23 11.97 3.52 -1.95
N CYS A 24 11.26 3.94 -0.91
CA CYS A 24 11.57 5.14 -0.13
C CYS A 24 11.70 4.79 1.36
N PRO A 25 12.87 4.30 1.81
CA PRO A 25 13.10 4.09 3.23
C PRO A 25 13.17 5.43 3.98
N PRO A 26 12.75 5.49 5.26
CA PRO A 26 12.98 6.65 6.10
C PRO A 26 14.47 7.01 6.19
N VAL A 27 14.79 8.30 6.23
CA VAL A 27 16.19 8.80 6.25
C VAL A 27 17.04 8.23 7.40
N LYS A 28 16.41 7.89 8.52
CA LYS A 28 17.07 7.35 9.73
C LYS A 28 16.75 5.87 9.97
N ALA A 29 16.35 5.12 8.94
CA ALA A 29 16.09 3.69 9.07
C ALA A 29 17.39 2.92 9.35
N ASP A 30 17.30 1.86 10.15
CA ASP A 30 18.39 0.93 10.41
C ASP A 30 18.75 0.14 9.15
N ASP A 31 20.04 -0.09 8.90
CA ASP A 31 20.53 -0.74 7.68
C ASP A 31 19.95 -2.15 7.49
N LYS A 32 19.79 -2.94 8.56
CA LYS A 32 19.20 -4.28 8.46
C LYS A 32 17.71 -4.20 8.12
N ALA A 33 17.01 -3.23 8.69
CA ALA A 33 15.61 -2.98 8.35
C ALA A 33 15.46 -2.58 6.87
N VAL A 34 16.37 -1.76 6.35
CA VAL A 34 16.41 -1.37 4.93
C VAL A 34 16.69 -2.58 4.05
N GLU A 35 17.71 -3.37 4.39
CA GLU A 35 18.08 -4.58 3.65
C GLU A 35 16.90 -5.57 3.58
N GLN A 36 16.29 -5.90 4.72
CA GLN A 36 15.14 -6.80 4.80
C GLN A 36 13.95 -6.30 3.96
N ALA A 37 13.63 -5.00 4.08
CA ALA A 37 12.54 -4.40 3.32
C ALA A 37 12.83 -4.39 1.81
N PHE A 38 14.08 -4.11 1.42
CA PHE A 38 14.50 -4.09 0.04
C PHE A 38 14.52 -5.49 -0.57
N CYS A 39 14.98 -6.52 0.15
CA CYS A 39 14.91 -7.92 -0.29
C CYS A 39 13.45 -8.37 -0.52
N THR A 40 12.53 -7.99 0.38
CA THR A 40 11.10 -8.32 0.22
C THR A 40 10.50 -7.60 -0.97
N PHE A 41 10.74 -6.29 -1.11
CA PHE A 41 10.30 -5.49 -2.26
C PHE A 41 10.83 -6.05 -3.58
N THR A 42 12.14 -6.24 -3.68
CA THR A 42 12.79 -6.75 -4.90
C THR A 42 12.27 -8.13 -5.29
N ARG A 43 12.14 -9.05 -4.33
CA ARG A 43 11.57 -10.38 -4.59
C ARG A 43 10.21 -10.29 -5.27
N HIS A 44 9.31 -9.44 -4.80
CA HIS A 44 7.99 -9.27 -5.40
C HIS A 44 8.04 -8.64 -6.79
N VAL A 45 8.80 -7.56 -6.98
CA VAL A 45 8.79 -6.83 -8.26
C VAL A 45 9.49 -7.60 -9.39
N VAL A 46 10.42 -8.51 -9.08
CA VAL A 46 11.14 -9.31 -10.09
C VAL A 46 10.52 -10.70 -10.31
N SER A 47 10.07 -11.37 -9.25
CA SER A 47 9.62 -12.76 -9.31
C SER A 47 8.15 -12.86 -9.76
N PRO A 48 7.73 -13.99 -10.35
CA PRO A 48 6.31 -14.23 -10.55
C PRO A 48 5.57 -14.26 -9.19
N PRO A 49 4.31 -13.77 -9.12
CA PRO A 49 3.54 -13.82 -7.89
C PRO A 49 3.27 -15.27 -7.51
N SER A 50 3.33 -15.56 -6.20
CA SER A 50 2.91 -16.86 -5.70
C SER A 50 1.39 -17.05 -5.90
N PRO A 51 0.94 -18.29 -6.21
CA PRO A 51 -0.48 -18.58 -6.28
C PRO A 51 -1.14 -18.29 -4.93
N VAL A 52 -2.39 -17.81 -4.97
CA VAL A 52 -3.23 -17.76 -3.76
C VAL A 52 -3.83 -19.15 -3.59
N LEU A 53 -3.60 -19.75 -2.42
CA LEU A 53 -4.07 -21.09 -2.11
C LEU A 53 -5.48 -21.03 -1.51
N GLU A 54 -6.21 -22.13 -1.61
CA GLU A 54 -7.49 -22.27 -0.93
C GLU A 54 -7.28 -22.26 0.59
N GLY A 55 -8.18 -21.59 1.31
CA GLY A 55 -8.07 -21.43 2.76
C GLY A 55 -7.07 -20.36 3.21
N SER A 56 -6.44 -19.62 2.27
CA SER A 56 -5.56 -18.52 2.64
C SER A 56 -6.31 -17.39 3.36
N THR A 57 -5.64 -16.79 4.34
CA THR A 57 -6.19 -15.70 5.16
C THR A 57 -5.27 -14.49 5.17
N PHE A 58 -5.81 -13.33 5.48
CA PHE A 58 -5.01 -12.14 5.76
C PHE A 58 -5.49 -11.46 7.04
N LEU A 59 -4.58 -10.76 7.72
CA LEU A 59 -4.88 -10.00 8.93
C LEU A 59 -5.01 -8.52 8.61
N SER A 60 -6.17 -7.94 8.93
CA SER A 60 -6.42 -6.50 8.81
C SER A 60 -5.76 -5.71 9.93
N LEU A 61 -4.81 -4.84 9.58
CA LEU A 61 -4.14 -3.96 10.52
C LEU A 61 -4.99 -2.71 10.74
N THR A 62 -5.33 -2.42 11.99
CA THR A 62 -6.25 -1.33 12.37
C THR A 62 -5.56 -0.19 13.14
N SER A 63 -4.23 -0.18 13.21
CA SER A 63 -3.49 0.86 13.91
C SER A 63 -3.45 2.16 13.10
N PRO A 64 -3.58 3.34 13.74
CA PRO A 64 -3.44 4.63 13.06
C PRO A 64 -2.01 4.92 12.57
N ASP A 65 -1.00 4.25 13.14
CA ASP A 65 0.38 4.33 12.71
C ASP A 65 1.10 3.05 13.15
N LEU A 66 1.60 2.25 12.23
CA LEU A 66 2.28 0.99 12.55
C LEU A 66 3.67 1.23 13.14
N THR A 67 4.30 2.36 12.80
CA THR A 67 5.67 2.67 13.23
C THR A 67 5.77 3.00 14.72
N THR A 68 4.68 3.45 15.32
CA THR A 68 4.61 3.86 16.73
C THR A 68 3.70 2.96 17.58
N ALA A 69 3.01 1.99 16.98
CA ALA A 69 2.04 1.13 17.69
C ALA A 69 2.66 0.15 18.70
N GLY A 70 3.97 -0.07 18.67
CA GLY A 70 4.62 -1.09 19.49
C GLY A 70 4.20 -2.53 19.13
N ILE A 71 3.69 -2.72 17.92
CA ILE A 71 3.21 -4.00 17.41
C ILE A 71 4.38 -4.80 16.82
N ASN A 72 4.43 -6.10 17.12
CA ASN A 72 5.35 -7.04 16.46
C ASN A 72 4.67 -7.66 15.23
N LEU A 73 4.87 -7.07 14.06
CA LEU A 73 4.25 -7.55 12.82
C LEU A 73 4.79 -8.91 12.40
N ALA A 74 6.05 -9.23 12.74
CA ALA A 74 6.62 -10.54 12.45
C ALA A 74 5.88 -11.66 13.20
N ASP A 75 5.48 -11.40 14.44
CA ASP A 75 4.70 -12.33 15.26
C ASP A 75 3.26 -12.47 14.76
N MET A 76 2.58 -11.35 14.51
CA MET A 76 1.20 -11.34 13.98
C MET A 76 1.09 -11.98 12.59
N ALA A 77 2.16 -11.93 11.80
CA ALA A 77 2.21 -12.47 10.45
C ALA A 77 2.51 -13.99 10.38
N LYS A 78 2.69 -14.67 11.51
CA LYS A 78 3.06 -16.10 11.54
C LYS A 78 1.96 -16.99 10.96
N ASP A 79 0.72 -16.73 11.34
CA ASP A 79 -0.43 -17.63 11.07
C ASP A 79 -1.36 -17.12 9.97
N VAL A 80 -0.95 -16.09 9.23
CA VAL A 80 -1.70 -15.52 8.10
C VAL A 80 -0.84 -15.46 6.84
N ASP A 81 -1.50 -15.48 5.68
CA ASP A 81 -0.82 -15.50 4.38
C ASP A 81 -0.50 -14.10 3.86
N ALA A 82 -1.19 -13.07 4.36
CA ALA A 82 -0.95 -11.68 4.01
C ALA A 82 -1.35 -10.72 5.16
N LEU A 83 -0.93 -9.47 5.06
CA LEU A 83 -1.36 -8.39 5.93
C LEU A 83 -2.12 -7.35 5.11
N GLU A 84 -3.31 -6.96 5.57
CA GLU A 84 -4.04 -5.85 4.98
C GLU A 84 -3.67 -4.54 5.70
N LEU A 85 -3.13 -3.59 4.93
CA LEU A 85 -2.90 -2.21 5.36
C LEU A 85 -4.14 -1.38 5.02
N ARG A 86 -4.94 -1.08 6.06
CA ARG A 86 -6.11 -0.20 5.98
C ARG A 86 -5.68 1.26 6.01
N VAL A 87 -5.44 1.83 4.83
CA VAL A 87 -5.00 3.23 4.65
C VAL A 87 -6.03 4.21 5.21
N ASP A 88 -7.31 3.87 5.13
CA ASP A 88 -8.39 4.69 5.68
C ASP A 88 -8.38 4.81 7.21
N LEU A 89 -7.65 3.95 7.91
CA LEU A 89 -7.50 3.99 9.37
C LEU A 89 -6.22 4.70 9.81
N LEU A 90 -5.32 5.04 8.88
CA LEU A 90 -4.09 5.77 9.20
C LEU A 90 -4.41 7.19 9.65
N ALA A 91 -3.68 7.68 10.66
CA ALA A 91 -3.78 9.07 11.09
C ALA A 91 -3.29 10.05 10.02
N ASP A 92 -2.31 9.65 9.22
CA ASP A 92 -1.77 10.44 8.11
C ASP A 92 -1.50 9.55 6.88
N PRO A 93 -2.39 9.55 5.87
CA PRO A 93 -2.22 8.80 4.63
C PRO A 93 -0.96 9.17 3.84
N SER A 94 -0.39 10.37 4.02
CA SER A 94 0.85 10.76 3.34
C SER A 94 2.08 9.97 3.80
N THR A 95 1.97 9.29 4.95
CA THR A 95 3.00 8.38 5.47
C THR A 95 2.96 7.00 4.83
N LEU A 96 2.06 6.73 3.88
CA LEU A 96 1.86 5.42 3.28
C LEU A 96 3.16 4.70 2.85
N PRO A 97 4.13 5.35 2.15
CA PRO A 97 5.39 4.70 1.82
C PRO A 97 6.17 4.20 3.05
N HIS A 98 6.15 4.95 4.16
CA HIS A 98 6.81 4.57 5.41
C HIS A 98 6.07 3.43 6.12
N GLN A 99 4.73 3.40 6.08
CA GLN A 99 3.94 2.30 6.64
C GLN A 99 4.24 0.99 5.89
N ILE A 100 4.29 1.03 4.56
CA ILE A 100 4.65 -0.13 3.72
C ILE A 100 6.09 -0.57 4.00
N PHE A 101 7.03 0.37 4.09
CA PHE A 101 8.42 0.07 4.46
C PHE A 101 8.50 -0.64 5.82
N HIS A 102 7.78 -0.15 6.82
CA HIS A 102 7.76 -0.71 8.17
C HIS A 102 7.22 -2.14 8.22
N ILE A 103 6.17 -2.44 7.45
CA ILE A 103 5.68 -3.83 7.33
C ILE A 103 6.78 -4.72 6.75
N ARG A 104 7.39 -4.29 5.63
CA ARG A 104 8.40 -5.09 4.91
C ARG A 104 9.72 -5.27 5.66
N SER A 105 10.05 -4.36 6.58
CA SER A 105 11.24 -4.50 7.41
C SER A 105 11.07 -5.55 8.52
N GLN A 106 9.83 -5.95 8.83
CA GLN A 106 9.53 -6.95 9.86
C GLN A 106 9.07 -8.29 9.31
N THR A 107 8.44 -8.31 8.14
CA THR A 107 7.89 -9.55 7.57
C THR A 107 7.98 -9.56 6.04
N SER A 108 8.05 -10.77 5.47
CA SER A 108 7.97 -10.99 4.03
C SER A 108 6.57 -11.35 3.53
N ARG A 109 5.54 -11.25 4.39
CA ARG A 109 4.16 -11.52 3.96
C ARG A 109 3.70 -10.47 2.93
N PRO A 110 2.95 -10.88 1.89
CA PRO A 110 2.25 -9.99 0.99
C PRO A 110 1.43 -8.92 1.70
N ILE A 111 1.37 -7.72 1.11
CA ILE A 111 0.54 -6.62 1.57
C ILE A 111 -0.69 -6.52 0.68
N VAL A 112 -1.87 -6.47 1.30
CA VAL A 112 -3.13 -6.04 0.71
C VAL A 112 -3.34 -4.58 1.08
N LEU A 113 -3.22 -3.68 0.10
CA LEU A 113 -3.48 -2.27 0.32
C LEU A 113 -4.97 -1.98 0.14
N THR A 114 -5.62 -1.45 1.17
CA THR A 114 -7.05 -1.12 1.14
C THR A 114 -7.28 0.32 1.55
N VAL A 115 -8.02 1.07 0.73
CA VAL A 115 -8.53 2.39 1.08
C VAL A 115 -10.05 2.29 1.17
N ARG A 116 -10.58 1.99 2.36
CA ARG A 116 -12.02 1.73 2.53
C ARG A 116 -12.81 3.02 2.76
N SER A 117 -13.81 3.27 1.94
CA SER A 117 -14.73 4.40 2.09
C SER A 117 -15.72 4.24 3.23
N ARG A 118 -16.25 5.36 3.71
CA ARG A 118 -17.38 5.36 4.66
C ARG A 118 -18.60 4.58 4.17
N GLY A 119 -18.91 4.67 2.88
CA GLY A 119 -20.04 3.95 2.27
C GLY A 119 -19.87 2.43 2.30
N GLU A 120 -18.63 1.95 2.41
CA GLU A 120 -18.28 0.53 2.52
C GLU A 120 -17.62 0.18 3.87
N GLY A 121 -17.75 1.05 4.88
CA GLY A 121 -17.50 0.73 6.30
C GLY A 121 -16.11 1.07 6.79
N GLY A 122 -15.39 1.87 6.02
CA GLY A 122 -14.11 2.44 6.40
C GLY A 122 -14.24 3.85 6.94
N ARG A 123 -13.09 4.51 7.06
CA ARG A 123 -12.98 5.88 7.58
C ARG A 123 -12.34 6.85 6.59
N PHE A 124 -12.30 6.50 5.30
CA PHE A 124 -11.71 7.37 4.30
C PHE A 124 -12.60 8.58 4.05
N ASP A 125 -12.05 9.76 4.33
CA ASP A 125 -12.74 11.05 4.25
C ASP A 125 -12.38 11.85 2.99
N GLY A 126 -11.49 11.33 2.15
CA GLY A 126 -11.12 11.94 0.87
C GLY A 126 -12.12 11.62 -0.25
N ASP A 127 -12.00 12.35 -1.36
CA ASP A 127 -12.76 12.06 -2.58
C ASP A 127 -12.20 10.85 -3.36
N ASP A 128 -12.93 10.41 -4.38
CA ASP A 128 -12.52 9.26 -5.20
C ASP A 128 -11.17 9.48 -5.92
N THR A 129 -10.81 10.73 -6.23
CA THR A 129 -9.51 11.05 -6.86
C THR A 129 -8.38 10.86 -5.88
N ALA A 130 -8.55 11.30 -4.64
CA ALA A 130 -7.62 11.09 -3.54
C ALA A 130 -7.48 9.58 -3.22
N MET A 131 -8.59 8.84 -3.23
CA MET A 131 -8.56 7.37 -3.10
C MET A 131 -7.71 6.74 -4.20
N ALA A 132 -8.01 7.04 -5.47
CA ALA A 132 -7.26 6.50 -6.60
C ALA A 132 -5.77 6.86 -6.56
N ALA A 133 -5.42 8.07 -6.09
CA ALA A 133 -4.05 8.50 -5.92
C ALA A 133 -3.30 7.65 -4.87
N LEU A 134 -3.93 7.33 -3.73
CA LEU A 134 -3.36 6.45 -2.70
C LEU A 134 -3.20 5.01 -3.20
N LEU A 135 -4.19 4.49 -3.95
CA LEU A 135 -4.09 3.17 -4.58
C LEU A 135 -2.90 3.12 -5.56
N CYS A 136 -2.76 4.14 -6.42
CA CYS A 136 -1.61 4.25 -7.33
C CYS A 136 -0.28 4.43 -6.58
N GLU A 137 -0.27 5.07 -5.41
CA GLU A 137 0.93 5.17 -4.57
C GLU A 137 1.34 3.82 -4.00
N GLY A 138 0.43 3.03 -3.44
CA GLY A 138 0.76 1.68 -2.99
C GLY A 138 1.22 0.77 -4.14
N VAL A 139 0.63 0.91 -5.33
CA VAL A 139 1.11 0.25 -6.56
C VAL A 139 2.58 0.59 -6.82
N ARG A 140 2.96 1.87 -6.80
CA ARG A 140 4.37 2.30 -6.99
C ARG A 140 5.27 1.80 -5.87
N CYS A 141 4.79 1.77 -4.63
CA CYS A 141 5.50 1.13 -3.52
C CYS A 141 5.59 -0.41 -3.68
N GLY A 142 4.99 -0.96 -4.74
CA GLY A 142 5.11 -2.35 -5.13
C GLY A 142 4.32 -3.29 -4.24
N VAL A 143 3.17 -2.90 -3.68
CA VAL A 143 2.34 -3.86 -2.91
C VAL A 143 1.86 -5.03 -3.77
N GLU A 144 1.64 -6.17 -3.13
CA GLU A 144 1.27 -7.43 -3.77
C GLU A 144 -0.19 -7.40 -4.24
N PHE A 145 -1.07 -6.78 -3.45
CA PHE A 145 -2.49 -6.62 -3.77
C PHE A 145 -2.98 -5.22 -3.49
N VAL A 146 -3.96 -4.78 -4.28
CA VAL A 146 -4.68 -3.52 -4.08
C VAL A 146 -6.17 -3.83 -4.13
N ASP A 147 -6.89 -3.48 -3.07
CA ASP A 147 -8.35 -3.49 -3.01
C ASP A 147 -8.89 -2.23 -3.70
N VAL A 148 -9.67 -2.44 -4.76
CA VAL A 148 -10.32 -1.41 -5.56
C VAL A 148 -11.82 -1.61 -5.39
N GLU A 149 -12.47 -0.66 -4.70
CA GLU A 149 -13.92 -0.70 -4.56
C GLU A 149 -14.61 -0.51 -5.92
N LYS A 150 -15.56 -1.39 -6.23
CA LYS A 150 -16.32 -1.39 -7.49
C LYS A 150 -17.12 -0.11 -7.71
N ARG A 151 -17.47 0.61 -6.63
CA ARG A 151 -18.18 1.90 -6.73
C ARG A 151 -17.34 3.03 -7.32
N LEU A 152 -16.01 2.89 -7.38
CA LEU A 152 -15.15 3.91 -7.96
C LEU A 152 -15.56 4.18 -9.42
N PRO A 153 -15.54 5.44 -9.88
CA PRO A 153 -15.74 5.77 -11.28
C PRO A 153 -14.82 4.94 -12.18
N SER A 154 -15.34 4.40 -13.29
CA SER A 154 -14.57 3.52 -14.18
C SER A 154 -13.27 4.17 -14.69
N SER A 155 -13.27 5.49 -14.91
CA SER A 155 -12.08 6.24 -15.31
C SER A 155 -10.94 6.21 -14.26
N LEU A 156 -11.30 6.16 -12.97
CA LEU A 156 -10.35 6.04 -11.86
C LEU A 156 -9.91 4.60 -11.67
N ILE A 157 -10.80 3.62 -11.82
CA ILE A 157 -10.44 2.20 -11.86
C ILE A 157 -9.41 1.97 -12.98
N ASP A 158 -9.69 2.48 -14.19
CA ASP A 158 -8.77 2.39 -15.33
C ASP A 158 -7.42 3.05 -15.04
N THR A 159 -7.40 4.12 -14.25
CA THR A 159 -6.17 4.80 -13.83
C THR A 159 -5.32 3.89 -12.93
N VAL A 160 -5.94 3.21 -11.97
CA VAL A 160 -5.27 2.22 -11.11
C VAL A 160 -4.81 1.01 -11.94
N VAL A 161 -5.64 0.52 -12.85
CA VAL A 161 -5.28 -0.61 -13.74
C VAL A 161 -4.08 -0.26 -14.62
N ARG A 162 -4.03 0.95 -15.19
CA ARG A 162 -2.92 1.42 -16.03
C ARG A 162 -1.64 1.67 -15.25
N SER A 163 -1.74 2.10 -13.99
CA SER A 163 -0.54 2.28 -13.13
C SER A 163 0.03 0.95 -12.66
N LYS A 164 -0.80 -0.10 -12.60
CA LYS A 164 -0.44 -1.43 -12.11
C LYS A 164 0.60 -2.13 -13.01
N PRO A 165 1.82 -2.40 -12.51
CA PRO A 165 2.76 -3.27 -13.19
C PRO A 165 2.27 -4.72 -13.16
N ARG A 166 2.89 -5.62 -13.93
CA ARG A 166 2.43 -7.02 -14.06
C ARG A 166 2.29 -7.78 -12.72
N ARG A 167 3.02 -7.39 -11.67
CA ARG A 167 3.15 -8.18 -10.43
C ARG A 167 2.12 -7.87 -9.35
N THR A 168 1.66 -6.64 -9.21
CA THR A 168 0.56 -6.31 -8.29
C THR A 168 -0.75 -6.92 -8.79
N ARG A 169 -1.59 -7.46 -7.92
CA ARG A 169 -2.92 -7.98 -8.27
C ARG A 169 -4.01 -7.06 -7.74
N LEU A 170 -5.15 -7.01 -8.41
CA LEU A 170 -6.30 -6.23 -7.97
C LEU A 170 -7.33 -7.14 -7.32
N ILE A 171 -7.90 -6.68 -6.21
CA ILE A 171 -9.09 -7.24 -5.58
C ILE A 171 -10.21 -6.26 -5.89
N LEU A 172 -11.18 -6.65 -6.71
CA LEU A 172 -12.37 -5.84 -6.94
C LEU A 172 -13.36 -6.11 -5.81
N SER A 173 -13.61 -5.12 -4.96
CA SER A 173 -14.41 -5.29 -3.74
C SER A 173 -15.74 -4.55 -3.81
N GLN A 174 -16.71 -5.00 -3.02
CA GLN A 174 -17.98 -4.31 -2.81
C GLN A 174 -18.54 -4.76 -1.46
N HIS A 175 -18.94 -3.81 -0.61
CA HIS A 175 -19.49 -4.08 0.70
C HIS A 175 -20.91 -3.54 0.83
N PHE A 176 -21.78 -4.33 1.46
CA PHE A 176 -23.16 -3.98 1.69
C PHE A 176 -23.35 -3.73 3.19
N ILE A 177 -23.49 -2.46 3.58
CA ILE A 177 -23.68 -2.09 4.97
C ILE A 177 -25.17 -2.02 5.28
N SER A 178 -25.56 -2.68 6.36
CA SER A 178 -26.93 -2.58 6.87
C SER A 178 -27.14 -1.21 7.52
N PRO A 179 -28.27 -0.53 7.27
CA PRO A 179 -28.59 0.73 7.92
C PRO A 179 -28.49 0.61 9.46
N GLY A 180 -27.78 1.52 10.11
CA GLY A 180 -27.73 1.61 11.58
C GLY A 180 -26.62 0.82 12.27
N VAL A 181 -25.72 0.15 11.55
CA VAL A 181 -24.49 -0.43 12.14
C VAL A 181 -23.37 0.62 12.03
N PRO A 182 -22.86 1.17 13.15
CA PRO A 182 -21.73 2.09 13.09
C PRO A 182 -20.44 1.37 12.63
N PRO A 183 -19.53 2.08 11.95
CA PRO A 183 -18.25 1.55 11.48
C PRO A 183 -17.24 1.27 12.60
#